data_AF-A0A529Y7N7-F1
#
_entry.id   AF-A0A529Y7N7-F1
#
_cell.length_a   1.000
_cell.length_b   1.000
_cell.length_c   1.000
_cell.angle_alpha   90.00
_cell.angle_beta   90.00
_cell.angle_gamma   90.00
#
_symmetry.space_group_name_H-M   'P 1'
#
loop_
_entity.id
_entity.type
_entity.pdbx_description
1 polymer ?
#
loop_
_entity_poly.entity_id
_entity_poly.type
_entity_poly.pdbx_seq_one_letter_code
_entity_poly.pdbx_strand_id
1 'polypeptide(L)' 'MTTVTGLFDDYQDAADAVSELEAIGVPRDDISIVANNSDNRYRQDETSDAGEPIIHSGRHQA' A
#
# COMPACT_ATOMS: atom_id res chain seq x y z
N MET A 1 -7.12 -21.19 -2.98
CA MET A 1 -6.97 -19.75 -2.68
C MET A 1 -8.36 -19.15 -2.72
N THR A 2 -8.75 -18.38 -1.71
CA THR A 2 -10.04 -17.70 -1.67
C THR A 2 -9.75 -16.21 -1.54
N THR A 3 -10.35 -15.40 -2.40
CA THR A 3 -10.24 -13.93 -2.36
C THR A 3 -11.61 -13.37 -2.02
N VAL A 4 -11.65 -12.45 -1.06
CA VAL A 4 -12.86 -11.74 -0.65
C VAL A 4 -12.66 -10.27 -1.00
N THR A 5 -13.69 -9.64 -1.57
CA THR A 5 -13.66 -8.22 -1.94
C THR A 5 -14.84 -7.50 -1.30
N GLY A 6 -14.58 -6.42 -0.58
CA GLY A 6 -15.59 -5.48 -0.09
C GLY A 6 -15.57 -4.19 -0.91
N LEU A 7 -16.74 -3.62 -1.18
CA LEU A 7 -16.87 -2.29 -1.80
C LEU A 7 -17.48 -1.35 -0.77
N PHE A 8 -16.84 -0.20 -0.59
CA PHE A 8 -17.25 0.84 0.34
C PHE A 8 -17.48 2.14 -0.43
N ASP A 9 -18.47 2.90 -0.01
CA ASP A 9 -18.79 4.20 -0.62
C ASP A 9 -17.79 5.29 -0.16
N ASP A 10 -17.29 5.17 1.08
CA ASP A 10 -16.37 6.11 1.70
C ASP A 10 -15.01 5.47 2.04
N TYR A 11 -13.93 6.24 1.89
CA TYR A 11 -12.58 5.79 2.23
C TYR A 11 -12.41 5.48 3.72
N GLN A 12 -13.10 6.21 4.60
CA GLN A 12 -12.99 6.02 6.05
C GLN A 12 -13.50 4.63 6.46
N ASP A 13 -14.65 4.22 5.93
CA ASP A 13 -15.22 2.88 6.18
C ASP A 13 -14.30 1.77 5.68
N ALA A 14 -13.67 1.98 4.51
CA ALA A 14 -12.67 1.04 3.99
C ALA A 14 -11.44 0.95 4.91
N ALA A 15 -10.97 2.07 5.46
CA ALA A 15 -9.83 2.12 6.36
C ALA A 15 -10.12 1.47 7.74
N ASP A 16 -11.34 1.66 8.26
CA ASP A 16 -11.80 1.00 9.48
C ASP A 16 -11.85 -0.52 9.29
N ALA A 17 -12.40 -1.00 8.17
CA ALA A 17 -12.42 -2.42 7.84
C ALA A 17 -11.00 -3.03 7.74
N VAL A 18 -10.04 -2.31 7.16
CA VAL A 18 -8.64 -2.76 7.14
C VAL A 18 -8.05 -2.84 8.55
N SER A 19 -8.32 -1.85 9.39
CA SER A 19 -7.85 -1.86 10.78
C SER A 19 -8.40 -3.07 11.56
N GLU A 20 -9.65 -3.44 11.32
CA GLU A 20 -10.24 -4.66 11.90
C GLU A 20 -9.59 -5.94 11.35
N LEU A 21 -9.33 -6.01 10.04
CA LEU A 21 -8.63 -7.15 9.42
C LEU A 21 -7.22 -7.33 9.99
N GLU A 22 -6.47 -6.24 10.16
CA GLU A 22 -5.17 -6.25 10.82
C GLU A 22 -5.29 -6.71 12.29
N ALA A 23 -6.29 -6.21 13.03
CA ALA A 23 -6.50 -6.56 14.43
C ALA A 23 -6.82 -8.06 14.65
N ILE A 24 -7.46 -8.71 13.67
CA ILE A 24 -7.69 -10.16 13.71
C ILE A 24 -6.53 -10.99 13.13
N GLY A 25 -5.45 -10.33 12.70
CA GLY A 25 -4.20 -10.95 12.29
C GLY A 25 -4.03 -11.18 10.78
N VAL A 26 -4.82 -10.52 9.94
CA VAL A 26 -4.56 -10.50 8.48
C VAL A 26 -3.37 -9.56 8.22
N PRO A 27 -2.26 -10.05 7.62
CA PRO A 27 -1.11 -9.21 7.31
C PRO A 27 -1.50 -8.10 6.34
N ARG A 28 -0.97 -6.89 6.55
CA ARG A 28 -1.23 -5.75 5.66
C ARG A 28 -0.80 -6.02 4.21
N ASP A 29 0.25 -6.82 4.01
CA ASP A 29 0.74 -7.21 2.68
C ASP A 29 -0.27 -8.06 1.89
N ASP A 30 -1.21 -8.71 2.57
CA ASP A 30 -2.29 -9.49 1.97
C ASP A 30 -3.56 -8.65 1.70
N ILE A 31 -3.57 -7.36 2.06
CA ILE A 31 -4.70 -6.45 1.92
C ILE A 31 -4.40 -5.42 0.84
N SER A 32 -5.27 -5.33 -0.16
CA SER A 32 -5.19 -4.31 -1.22
C SER A 32 -6.38 -3.36 -1.12
N ILE A 33 -6.11 -2.07 -0.88
CA ILE A 33 -7.10 -1.00 -0.95
C ILE A 33 -6.91 -0.24 -2.26
N VAL A 34 -7.96 -0.18 -3.09
CA VAL A 34 -7.98 0.63 -4.30
C VAL A 34 -8.99 1.75 -4.10
N ALA A 35 -8.50 2.99 -3.98
CA ALA A 35 -9.33 4.18 -3.88
C ALA A 35 -9.14 5.06 -5.11
N ASN A 36 -10.23 5.61 -5.65
CA ASN A 36 -10.15 6.63 -6.69
C ASN A 36 -9.79 7.97 -6.03
N ASN A 37 -8.56 8.45 -6.24
CA ASN A 37 -8.06 9.72 -5.72
C ASN A 37 -8.58 10.93 -6.51
N SER A 38 -9.83 10.91 -6.95
CA SER A 38 -10.42 11.97 -7.76
C SER A 38 -10.47 13.32 -7.01
N ASP A 39 -10.39 13.28 -5.67
CA ASP A 39 -10.36 14.46 -4.80
C ASP A 39 -8.94 14.88 -4.35
N ASN A 40 -7.88 14.25 -4.87
CA ASN A 40 -6.47 14.61 -4.59
C ASN A 40 -6.11 14.68 -3.09
N ARG A 41 -6.65 13.77 -2.25
CA ARG A 41 -6.57 13.88 -0.78
C ARG A 41 -5.37 13.21 -0.13
N TYR A 42 -4.55 12.47 -0.87
CA TYR A 42 -3.34 11.86 -0.33
C TYR A 42 -2.14 12.10 -1.25
N ARG A 43 -1.28 13.06 -0.87
CA ARG A 43 0.15 12.96 -1.18
C ARG A 43 0.70 11.95 -0.18
N GLN A 44 1.14 10.81 -0.68
CA GLN A 44 1.83 9.78 0.09
C GLN A 44 3.01 10.39 0.83
N ASP A 45 2.93 10.38 2.16
CA ASP A 45 4.11 10.21 3.03
C ASP A 45 4.33 8.71 3.26
N GLU A 46 4.12 7.92 2.21
CA GLU A 46 4.59 6.55 2.13
C GLU A 46 5.90 6.64 1.38
N THR A 47 6.97 6.86 2.15
CA THR A 47 8.32 6.44 1.79
C THR A 47 8.25 4.98 1.37
N SER A 48 7.93 4.74 0.11
CA SER A 48 8.22 3.52 -0.60
C SER A 48 9.72 3.49 -0.81
N ASP A 49 10.47 3.31 0.29
CA ASP A 49 11.84 2.84 0.26
C ASP A 49 11.82 1.31 0.09
N ALA A 50 11.14 0.88 -0.96
CA ALA A 50 11.36 -0.42 -1.61
C ALA A 50 12.08 -0.19 -2.95
N GLY A 51 12.88 0.88 -3.02
CA GLY A 51 13.92 1.02 -4.01
C GLY A 51 15.08 0.12 -3.59
N GLU A 52 15.04 -1.14 -4.02
CA GLU A 52 16.24 -1.97 -4.19
C GLU A 52 17.45 -1.08 -4.54
N PRO A 53 18.55 -1.10 -3.76
CA PRO A 53 19.74 -0.36 -4.12
C PRO A 53 20.33 -0.97 -5.39
N ILE A 54 20.05 -0.37 -6.54
CA ILE A 54 20.75 -0.66 -7.78
C ILE A 54 22.19 -0.17 -7.59
N ILE A 55 23.05 -1.07 -7.10
CA ILE A 55 24.50 -0.88 -7.07
C ILE A 55 25.03 -0.80 -8.50
N HIS A 56 24.93 0.37 -9.13
CA HIS A 56 25.71 0.66 -10.31
C HIS A 56 27.16 0.94 -9.88
N SER A 57 27.93 -0.13 -9.71
CA SER A 57 29.37 -0.09 -9.48
C SER A 57 30.08 0.48 -10.72
N GLY A 58 30.07 1.80 -10.86
CA GLY A 58 30.93 2.54 -11.78
C GLY A 58 32.31 2.77 -11.18
N ARG A 59 33.11 1.70 -11.07
CA ARG A 59 34.58 1.84 -11.00
C ARG A 59 35.16 1.31 -12.30
N HIS A 60 35.69 2.20 -13.12
CA HIS A 60 36.90 2.04 -13.95
C HIS A 60 37.18 3.46 -14.51
N GLN A 61 37.89 4.28 -13.74
CA GLN A 61 39.31 4.60 -13.95
C GLN A 61 39.58 5.27 -15.30
N ALA A 62 39.94 6.56 -15.24
CA ALA A 62 40.83 7.23 -16.16
C ALA A 62 41.88 7.97 -15.33
#